data_AF-A0A3D6DHC7-F1
#
_entry.id   AF-A0A3D6DHC7-F1
#
_cell.length_a   1.000
_cell.length_b   1.000
_cell.length_c   1.000
_cell.angle_alpha   90.00
_cell.angle_beta   90.00
_cell.angle_gamma   90.00
#
_symmetry.space_group_name_H-M   'P 1'
#
loop_
_entity.id
_entity.type
_entity.pdbx_description
1 polymer ?
#
loop_
_entity_poly.entity_id
_entity_poly.type
_entity_poly.pdbx_seq_one_letter_code
_entity_poly.pdbx_strand_id
1 'polypeptide(L)'
;MEERVGFLPFGEFKHDAQRDRTFEVAGHWALYCDNFLEGFHIPFVHPDLNAAVDYDQYTTVLFDHGNLQIAHARGEVDVFDLPEGHPEYGQRIAAFYFWVFPNMMFNFYPWGLSVNLVEPLAKDKTRVHFRSYVYNTALLDQGAGGDLDQVEHEDEAVVESVQVGIQSRAYT
;
A
#
# COMPACT_ATOMS: atom_id res chain seq x y z
N MET A 1 0.53 -11.38 -10.80
CA MET A 1 -0.72 -10.74 -10.32
C MET A 1 -1.87 -11.74 -10.36
N GLU A 2 -2.21 -12.32 -11.52
CA GLU A 2 -3.29 -13.31 -11.67
C GLU A 2 -3.28 -14.43 -10.60
N GLU A 3 -2.13 -15.06 -10.37
CA GLU A 3 -2.00 -16.14 -9.37
C GLU A 3 -2.35 -15.72 -7.92
N ARG A 4 -2.20 -14.43 -7.59
CA ARG A 4 -2.31 -13.90 -6.22
C ARG A 4 -3.62 -13.16 -5.95
N VAL A 5 -4.22 -12.56 -6.98
CA VAL A 5 -5.44 -11.76 -6.82
C VAL A 5 -6.49 -12.04 -7.89
N GLY A 6 -6.24 -12.99 -8.81
CA GLY A 6 -7.18 -13.39 -9.87
C GLY A 6 -8.50 -13.97 -9.36
N PHE A 7 -8.54 -14.42 -8.10
CA PHE A 7 -9.77 -14.89 -7.46
C PHE A 7 -10.76 -13.76 -7.10
N LEU A 8 -10.30 -12.50 -7.09
CA LEU A 8 -11.15 -11.37 -6.76
C LEU A 8 -12.17 -11.08 -7.87
N PRO A 9 -13.40 -10.66 -7.53
CA PRO A 9 -14.45 -10.42 -8.51
C PRO A 9 -14.27 -9.05 -9.19
N PHE A 10 -13.19 -8.86 -9.98
CA PHE A 10 -12.86 -7.55 -10.57
C PHE A 10 -13.99 -6.89 -11.36
N GLY A 11 -14.90 -7.67 -11.96
CA GLY A 11 -16.08 -7.15 -12.66
C GLY A 11 -17.11 -6.46 -11.76
N GLU A 12 -17.04 -6.67 -10.45
CA GLU A 12 -17.91 -6.05 -9.44
C GLU A 12 -17.31 -4.79 -8.81
N PHE A 13 -16.02 -4.52 -9.06
CA PHE A 13 -15.32 -3.38 -8.48
C PHE A 13 -15.87 -2.09 -9.08
N LYS A 14 -16.29 -1.18 -8.21
CA LYS A 14 -16.80 0.13 -8.61
C LYS A 14 -15.89 1.21 -8.08
N HIS A 15 -15.46 2.11 -8.98
CA HIS A 15 -14.75 3.31 -8.57
C HIS A 15 -15.64 4.14 -7.64
N ASP A 16 -15.12 4.45 -6.46
CA ASP A 16 -15.78 5.32 -5.48
C ASP A 16 -15.07 6.68 -5.44
N ALA A 17 -15.59 7.62 -6.22
CA ALA A 17 -15.03 8.97 -6.33
C ALA A 17 -15.07 9.77 -5.00
N GLN A 18 -15.88 9.37 -4.01
CA GLN A 18 -15.90 10.05 -2.70
C GLN A 18 -14.64 9.74 -1.87
N ARG A 19 -13.96 8.65 -2.21
CA ARG A 19 -12.72 8.19 -1.59
C ARG A 19 -11.48 8.57 -2.38
N ASP A 20 -11.64 9.30 -3.48
CA ASP A 20 -10.48 9.82 -4.19
C ASP A 20 -9.76 10.82 -3.28
N ARG A 21 -8.44 10.66 -3.20
CA ARG A 21 -7.54 11.64 -2.58
C ARG A 21 -6.44 12.03 -3.54
N THR A 22 -5.89 13.19 -3.30
CA THR A 22 -4.73 13.68 -4.02
C THR A 22 -3.91 14.51 -3.07
N PHE A 23 -2.65 14.12 -2.93
CA PHE A 23 -1.73 14.74 -2.01
C PHE A 23 -0.52 15.28 -2.75
N GLU A 24 0.05 16.36 -2.24
CA GLU A 24 1.31 16.92 -2.74
C GLU A 24 2.39 16.72 -1.69
N VAL A 25 3.46 16.03 -2.06
CA VAL A 25 4.59 15.68 -1.19
C VAL A 25 5.80 16.50 -1.62
N ALA A 26 6.44 17.18 -0.67
CA ALA A 26 7.70 17.90 -0.88
C ALA A 26 8.90 16.93 -0.90
N GLY A 27 8.90 16.00 -1.86
CA GLY A 27 9.91 14.97 -2.03
C GLY A 27 10.07 14.51 -3.48
N HIS A 28 11.25 13.97 -3.81
CA HIS A 28 11.48 13.30 -5.09
C HIS A 28 10.60 12.04 -5.20
N TRP A 29 9.99 11.80 -6.35
CA TRP A 29 9.02 10.71 -6.55
C TRP A 29 9.57 9.32 -6.20
N ALA A 30 10.87 9.11 -6.44
CA ALA A 30 11.53 7.85 -6.10
C ALA A 30 11.63 7.62 -4.59
N LEU A 31 11.74 8.68 -3.76
CA LEU A 31 11.70 8.52 -2.29
C LEU A 31 10.34 8.06 -1.80
N TYR A 32 9.27 8.56 -2.43
CA TYR A 32 7.92 8.10 -2.13
C TYR A 32 7.74 6.63 -2.53
N CYS A 33 8.30 6.23 -3.68
CA CYS A 33 8.31 4.81 -4.05
C CYS A 33 9.16 3.98 -3.08
N ASP A 34 10.35 4.43 -2.70
CA ASP A 34 11.24 3.73 -1.77
C ASP A 34 10.56 3.51 -0.41
N ASN A 35 9.81 4.49 0.10
CA ASN A 35 9.00 4.37 1.31
C ASN A 35 7.97 3.23 1.22
N PHE A 36 7.27 3.13 0.09
CA PHE A 36 6.29 2.06 -0.12
C PHE A 36 6.92 0.67 -0.30
N LEU A 37 8.17 0.59 -0.77
CA LEU A 37 8.82 -0.67 -1.18
C LEU A 37 9.32 -1.53 -0.01
N GLU A 38 9.05 -1.11 1.23
CA GLU A 38 9.46 -1.80 2.44
C GLU A 38 8.41 -1.71 3.54
N GLY A 39 8.40 -2.69 4.44
CA GLY A 39 7.56 -2.69 5.64
C GLY A 39 8.32 -2.36 6.94
N PHE A 40 9.62 -2.09 6.85
CA PHE A 40 10.51 -1.82 7.99
C PHE A 40 10.10 -0.57 8.78
N HIS A 41 9.58 0.48 8.13
CA HIS A 41 9.12 1.68 8.84
C HIS A 41 7.80 1.46 9.62
N ILE A 42 6.99 0.46 9.23
CA ILE A 42 5.63 0.25 9.74
C ILE A 42 5.58 0.24 11.28
N PRO A 43 6.42 -0.53 12.02
CA PRO A 43 6.33 -0.59 13.48
C PRO A 43 6.69 0.73 14.19
N PHE A 44 7.34 1.66 13.50
CA PHE A 44 7.83 2.91 14.07
C PHE A 44 7.00 4.13 13.67
N VAL A 45 6.34 4.05 12.51
CA VAL A 45 5.65 5.18 11.87
C VAL A 45 4.13 5.02 11.89
N HIS A 46 3.61 3.78 11.78
CA HIS A 46 2.17 3.50 11.65
C HIS A 46 1.64 2.63 12.80
N PRO A 47 1.27 3.20 13.96
CA PRO A 47 0.74 2.44 15.09
C PRO A 47 -0.47 1.58 14.72
N ASP A 48 -1.40 2.12 13.94
CA ASP A 48 -2.65 1.45 13.58
C ASP A 48 -2.44 0.33 12.55
N LEU A 49 -1.61 0.58 11.52
CA LEU A 49 -1.25 -0.46 10.55
C LEU A 49 -0.43 -1.58 11.21
N ASN A 50 0.50 -1.25 12.10
CA ASN A 50 1.28 -2.22 12.86
C ASN A 50 0.42 -3.10 13.79
N ALA A 51 -0.71 -2.56 14.28
CA ALA A 51 -1.67 -3.36 15.04
C ALA A 51 -2.42 -4.38 14.16
N ALA A 52 -2.61 -4.08 12.87
CA ALA A 52 -3.30 -4.94 11.92
C ALA A 52 -2.38 -5.93 11.19
N VAL A 53 -1.08 -5.63 11.05
CA VAL A 53 -0.13 -6.41 10.26
C VAL A 53 0.89 -7.14 11.14
N ASP A 54 1.11 -8.43 10.85
CA ASP A 54 2.18 -9.21 11.46
C ASP A 54 3.49 -9.03 10.70
N TYR A 55 4.25 -8.01 11.11
CA TYR A 55 5.55 -7.68 10.51
C TYR A 55 6.52 -8.88 10.42
N ASP A 56 6.51 -9.78 11.41
CA ASP A 56 7.43 -10.95 11.41
C ASP A 56 7.15 -11.95 10.28
N GLN A 57 5.94 -11.90 9.70
CA GLN A 57 5.53 -12.75 8.57
C GLN A 57 5.46 -11.99 7.25
N TYR A 58 5.75 -10.68 7.26
CA TYR A 58 5.72 -9.83 6.09
C TYR A 58 6.75 -10.30 5.06
N THR A 59 6.29 -10.58 3.84
CA THR A 59 7.13 -11.20 2.80
C THR A 59 7.07 -10.41 1.50
N THR A 60 8.22 -10.25 0.84
CA THR A 60 8.34 -9.60 -0.47
C THR A 60 8.73 -10.61 -1.55
N VAL A 61 7.98 -10.62 -2.65
CA VAL A 61 8.24 -11.43 -3.86
C VAL A 61 8.57 -10.49 -5.00
N LEU A 62 9.73 -10.68 -5.63
CA LEU A 62 10.18 -9.87 -6.77
C LEU A 62 9.70 -10.46 -8.09
N PHE A 63 9.40 -9.60 -9.06
CA PHE A 63 9.16 -9.97 -10.45
C PHE A 63 9.67 -8.87 -11.38
N ASP A 64 9.64 -9.11 -12.69
CA ASP A 64 10.12 -8.14 -13.66
C ASP A 64 9.36 -6.82 -13.52
N HIS A 65 10.11 -5.73 -13.29
CA HIS A 65 9.58 -4.38 -13.14
C HIS A 65 8.59 -4.19 -11.97
N GLY A 66 8.69 -4.99 -10.91
CA GLY A 66 7.82 -4.81 -9.75
C GLY A 66 8.11 -5.72 -8.57
N ASN A 67 7.30 -5.57 -7.53
CA ASN A 67 7.25 -6.50 -6.42
C ASN A 67 5.81 -6.70 -5.91
N LEU A 68 5.66 -7.74 -5.11
CA LEU A 68 4.49 -8.02 -4.31
C LEU A 68 4.94 -8.11 -2.85
N GLN A 69 4.32 -7.32 -1.99
CA GLN A 69 4.43 -7.44 -0.55
C GLN A 69 3.16 -8.10 -0.01
N ILE A 70 3.34 -9.14 0.81
CA ILE A 70 2.27 -9.95 1.38
C ILE A 70 2.20 -9.63 2.87
N ALA A 71 1.09 -9.02 3.29
CA ALA A 71 0.87 -8.61 4.67
C ALA A 71 -0.06 -9.60 5.39
N HIS A 72 0.49 -10.34 6.33
CA HIS A 72 -0.29 -11.23 7.21
C HIS A 72 -1.02 -10.42 8.27
N ALA A 73 -2.21 -10.86 8.65
CA ALA A 73 -3.00 -10.26 9.70
C ALA A 73 -2.41 -10.58 11.09
N ARG A 74 -2.32 -9.55 11.94
CA ARG A 74 -2.14 -9.70 13.38
C ARG A 74 -3.51 -9.64 14.07
N GLY A 75 -3.79 -10.61 14.95
CA GLY A 75 -5.04 -10.65 15.72
C GLY A 75 -6.29 -10.87 14.87
N GLU A 76 -7.44 -10.38 15.36
CA GLU A 76 -8.76 -10.50 14.73
C GLU A 76 -9.07 -9.30 13.82
N VAL A 77 -8.30 -9.15 12.74
CA VAL A 77 -8.63 -8.25 11.64
C VAL A 77 -9.20 -9.01 10.44
N ASP A 78 -9.86 -8.28 9.55
CA ASP A 78 -10.35 -8.81 8.29
C ASP A 78 -9.21 -9.34 7.42
N VAL A 79 -9.47 -10.48 6.78
CA VAL A 79 -8.53 -11.18 5.90
C VAL A 79 -9.26 -11.62 4.65
N PHE A 80 -8.49 -11.92 3.60
CA PHE A 80 -9.06 -12.55 2.41
C PHE A 80 -9.58 -13.97 2.72
N ASP A 81 -10.73 -14.30 2.13
CA ASP A 81 -11.18 -15.68 2.00
C ASP A 81 -10.51 -16.31 0.77
N LEU A 82 -9.33 -16.89 0.99
CA LEU A 82 -8.50 -17.43 -0.09
C LEU A 82 -9.05 -18.81 -0.54
N PRO A 83 -9.28 -19.04 -1.84
CA PRO A 83 -9.81 -20.30 -2.33
C PRO A 83 -8.78 -21.44 -2.28
N GLU A 84 -9.26 -22.69 -2.25
CA GLU A 84 -8.38 -23.86 -2.34
C GLU A 84 -7.55 -23.81 -3.63
N GLY A 85 -6.24 -24.07 -3.50
CA GLY A 85 -5.27 -23.95 -4.59
C GLY A 85 -4.58 -22.58 -4.69
N HIS A 86 -5.00 -21.58 -3.90
CA HIS A 86 -4.26 -20.33 -3.76
C HIS A 86 -2.90 -20.57 -3.08
N PRO A 87 -1.80 -19.89 -3.49
CA PRO A 87 -0.48 -20.11 -2.90
C PRO A 87 -0.43 -19.85 -1.39
N GLU A 88 -1.18 -18.84 -0.92
CA GLU A 88 -1.35 -18.52 0.50
C GLU A 88 -2.61 -19.15 1.14
N TYR A 89 -3.20 -20.20 0.54
CA TYR A 89 -4.39 -20.86 1.10
C TYR A 89 -4.19 -21.31 2.55
N GLY A 90 -5.20 -21.05 3.40
CA GLY A 90 -5.16 -21.33 4.83
C GLY A 90 -4.35 -20.33 5.67
N GLN A 91 -3.72 -19.35 5.05
CA GLN A 91 -3.03 -18.26 5.74
C GLN A 91 -3.96 -17.07 5.98
N ARG A 92 -3.68 -16.29 7.03
CA ARG A 92 -4.42 -15.07 7.37
C ARG A 92 -3.80 -13.86 6.67
N ILE A 93 -4.19 -13.60 5.43
CA ILE A 93 -3.66 -12.46 4.65
C ILE A 93 -4.57 -11.25 4.78
N ALA A 94 -4.05 -10.14 5.32
CA ALA A 94 -4.77 -8.88 5.47
C ALA A 94 -4.74 -8.04 4.18
N ALA A 95 -3.61 -8.06 3.46
CA ALA A 95 -3.45 -7.24 2.26
C ALA A 95 -2.39 -7.82 1.30
N PHE A 96 -2.53 -7.47 0.03
CA PHE A 96 -1.50 -7.64 -1.00
C PHE A 96 -1.14 -6.28 -1.59
N TYR A 97 0.12 -5.89 -1.48
CA TYR A 97 0.60 -4.61 -2.00
C TYR A 97 1.54 -4.85 -3.18
N PHE A 98 1.07 -4.53 -4.38
CA PHE A 98 1.91 -4.57 -5.56
C PHE A 98 2.52 -3.21 -5.83
N TRP A 99 3.81 -3.18 -6.12
CA TRP A 99 4.43 -2.05 -6.82
C TRP A 99 4.77 -2.45 -8.25
N VAL A 100 4.40 -1.60 -9.20
CA VAL A 100 4.70 -1.77 -10.63
C VAL A 100 5.42 -0.53 -11.12
N PHE A 101 6.65 -0.72 -11.57
CA PHE A 101 7.47 0.34 -12.15
C PHE A 101 6.74 0.95 -13.38
N PRO A 102 6.77 2.28 -13.54
CA PRO A 102 7.56 3.22 -12.76
C PRO A 102 6.91 3.71 -11.46
N ASN A 103 5.58 3.76 -11.37
CA ASN A 103 4.95 4.71 -10.45
C ASN A 103 3.54 4.31 -9.98
N MET A 104 3.21 3.02 -10.03
CA MET A 104 1.88 2.53 -9.65
C MET A 104 1.95 1.54 -8.49
N MET A 105 1.05 1.72 -7.53
CA MET A 105 0.86 0.81 -6.41
C MET A 105 -0.58 0.29 -6.43
N PHE A 106 -0.74 -1.01 -6.21
CA PHE A 106 -2.05 -1.66 -6.12
C PHE A 106 -2.16 -2.31 -4.75
N ASN A 107 -2.98 -1.72 -3.89
CA ASN A 107 -3.20 -2.14 -2.52
C ASN A 107 -4.53 -2.88 -2.44
N PHE A 108 -4.46 -4.21 -2.48
CA PHE A 108 -5.63 -5.06 -2.36
C PHE A 108 -5.95 -5.33 -0.90
N TYR A 109 -7.22 -5.14 -0.56
CA TYR A 109 -7.81 -5.42 0.74
C TYR A 109 -9.09 -6.27 0.57
N PRO A 110 -9.62 -6.88 1.64
CA PRO A 110 -10.87 -7.64 1.59
C PRO A 110 -12.10 -6.84 1.10
N TRP A 111 -12.05 -5.50 1.16
CA TRP A 111 -13.11 -4.63 0.65
C TRP A 111 -12.97 -4.25 -0.83
N GLY A 112 -11.77 -4.36 -1.40
CA GLY A 112 -11.46 -3.88 -2.75
C GLY A 112 -10.00 -3.52 -2.99
N LEU A 113 -9.79 -2.48 -3.80
CA LEU A 113 -8.48 -2.05 -4.26
C LEU A 113 -8.34 -0.54 -4.07
N SER A 114 -7.24 -0.12 -3.44
CA SER A 114 -6.74 1.25 -3.55
C SER A 114 -5.58 1.30 -4.53
N VAL A 115 -5.66 2.17 -5.54
CA VAL A 115 -4.57 2.41 -6.49
C VAL A 115 -3.91 3.73 -6.15
N ASN A 116 -2.58 3.71 -6.00
CA ASN A 116 -1.79 4.93 -5.84
C ASN A 116 -1.03 5.16 -7.16
N LEU A 117 -1.20 6.35 -7.74
CA LEU A 117 -0.44 6.79 -8.92
C LEU A 117 0.47 7.96 -8.52
N VAL A 118 1.78 7.76 -8.66
CA VAL A 118 2.81 8.75 -8.32
C VAL A 118 3.12 9.61 -9.56
N GLU A 119 2.82 10.90 -9.49
CA GLU A 119 3.05 11.91 -10.52
C GLU A 119 4.24 12.81 -10.12
N PRO A 120 5.41 12.68 -10.77
CA PRO A 120 6.53 13.59 -10.53
C PRO A 120 6.22 14.99 -11.08
N LEU A 121 6.29 16.03 -10.24
CA LEU A 121 6.05 17.42 -10.64
C LEU A 121 7.36 18.21 -10.78
N ALA A 122 8.34 17.92 -9.93
CA ALA A 122 9.69 18.47 -9.96
C ALA A 122 10.66 17.48 -9.27
N LYS A 123 11.96 17.85 -9.19
CA LYS A 123 12.98 17.03 -8.51
C LYS A 123 12.71 16.82 -7.01
N ASP A 124 11.91 17.68 -6.41
CA ASP A 124 11.64 17.78 -4.97
C ASP A 124 10.14 17.98 -4.72
N LYS A 125 9.31 17.66 -5.73
CA LYS A 125 7.86 17.76 -5.62
C LYS A 125 7.19 16.62 -6.37
N THR A 126 6.30 15.92 -5.67
CA THR A 126 5.53 14.80 -6.19
C THR A 126 4.07 14.99 -5.85
N ARG A 127 3.18 14.52 -6.71
CA ARG A 127 1.76 14.39 -6.40
C ARG A 127 1.38 12.92 -6.42
N VAL A 128 0.57 12.49 -5.46
CA VAL A 128 0.11 11.11 -5.39
C VAL A 128 -1.41 11.09 -5.45
N HIS A 129 -1.95 10.27 -6.34
CA HIS A 129 -3.38 10.09 -6.52
C HIS A 129 -3.83 8.75 -5.97
N PHE A 130 -4.78 8.77 -5.04
CA PHE A 130 -5.43 7.57 -4.51
C PHE A 130 -6.78 7.38 -5.18
N ARG A 131 -7.02 6.21 -5.76
CA ARG A 131 -8.29 5.83 -6.40
C ARG A 131 -8.79 4.52 -5.81
N SER A 132 -9.96 4.58 -5.16
CA SER A 132 -10.56 3.41 -4.50
C SER A 132 -11.58 2.73 -5.41
N TYR A 133 -11.44 1.42 -5.57
CA TYR A 133 -12.36 0.55 -6.30
C TYR A 133 -12.92 -0.49 -5.33
N VAL A 134 -14.19 -0.34 -4.98
CA VAL A 134 -14.85 -1.10 -3.91
C VAL A 134 -15.76 -2.17 -4.49
N TYR A 135 -15.73 -3.38 -3.94
CA TYR A 135 -16.74 -4.41 -4.22
C TYR A 135 -17.47 -4.88 -2.96
N ASN A 136 -16.84 -4.81 -1.78
CA ASN A 136 -17.46 -5.19 -0.52
C ASN A 136 -17.49 -4.01 0.46
N THR A 137 -18.58 -3.24 0.43
CA THR A 137 -18.76 -2.06 1.27
C THR A 137 -18.88 -2.39 2.76
N ALA A 138 -19.21 -3.64 3.12
CA ALA A 138 -19.36 -4.03 4.53
C ALA A 138 -18.02 -4.13 5.28
N LEU A 139 -16.91 -4.22 4.54
CA LEU A 139 -15.55 -4.31 5.07
C LEU A 139 -14.75 -3.01 4.87
N LEU A 140 -15.38 -1.95 4.36
CA LEU A 140 -14.75 -0.64 4.27
C LEU A 140 -14.42 -0.10 5.67
N ASP A 141 -13.39 0.73 5.72
CA ASP A 141 -12.91 1.42 6.92
C ASP A 141 -12.51 0.48 8.07
N GLN A 142 -12.17 -0.77 7.74
CA GLN A 142 -11.76 -1.81 8.69
C GLN A 142 -10.39 -2.41 8.32
N GLY A 143 -9.71 -2.95 9.33
CA GLY A 143 -8.42 -3.64 9.16
C GLY A 143 -7.30 -2.77 8.59
N ALA A 144 -6.37 -3.40 7.87
CA ALA A 144 -5.17 -2.74 7.31
C ALA A 144 -5.47 -1.68 6.23
N GLY A 145 -6.71 -1.60 5.73
CA GLY A 145 -7.15 -0.59 4.76
C GLY A 145 -8.21 0.35 5.33
N GLY A 146 -8.26 0.51 6.65
CA GLY A 146 -9.32 1.21 7.36
C GLY A 146 -9.17 2.74 7.37
N ASP A 147 -7.95 3.25 7.56
CA ASP A 147 -7.66 4.68 7.52
C ASP A 147 -6.46 4.96 6.60
N LEU A 148 -6.74 4.98 5.30
CA LEU A 148 -5.70 5.25 4.29
C LEU A 148 -5.22 6.71 4.32
N ASP A 149 -6.06 7.64 4.79
CA ASP A 149 -5.74 9.06 4.82
C ASP A 149 -4.70 9.34 5.93
N GLN A 150 -4.87 8.73 7.11
CA GLN A 150 -3.90 8.85 8.20
C GLN A 150 -2.55 8.23 7.82
N VAL A 151 -2.55 7.01 7.28
CA VAL A 151 -1.32 6.32 6.87
C VAL A 151 -0.54 7.14 5.85
N GLU A 152 -1.23 7.73 4.87
CA GLU A 152 -0.57 8.59 3.87
C GLU A 152 0.06 9.84 4.49
N HIS A 153 -0.60 10.51 5.43
CA HIS A 153 0.00 11.67 6.10
C HIS A 153 1.24 11.32 6.94
N GLU A 154 1.25 10.11 7.53
CA GLU A 154 2.42 9.60 8.24
C GLU A 154 3.58 9.32 7.26
N ASP A 155 3.29 8.72 6.10
CA ASP A 155 4.25 8.47 5.02
C ASP A 155 4.84 9.78 4.46
N GLU A 156 4.00 10.77 4.17
CA GLU A 156 4.40 12.10 3.69
C GLU A 156 5.46 12.72 4.61
N ALA A 157 5.19 12.74 5.92
CA ALA A 157 6.08 13.35 6.89
C ALA A 157 7.47 12.68 6.90
N VAL A 158 7.52 11.36 6.72
CA VAL A 158 8.78 10.60 6.63
C VAL A 158 9.50 10.94 5.33
N VAL A 159 8.81 10.89 4.19
CA VAL A 159 9.40 11.18 2.87
C VAL A 159 9.96 12.60 2.80
N GLU A 160 9.23 13.58 3.31
CA GLU A 160 9.69 14.98 3.34
C GLU A 160 10.90 15.16 4.26
N SER A 161 10.91 14.48 5.41
CA SER A 161 12.07 14.48 6.32
C SER A 161 13.31 13.89 5.65
N VAL A 162 13.17 12.75 4.95
CA VAL A 162 14.24 12.13 4.17
C VAL A 162 14.71 13.07 3.07
N GLN A 163 13.79 13.68 2.32
CA GLN A 163 14.11 14.65 1.26
C GLN A 163 15.00 15.77 1.80
N VAL A 164 14.67 16.36 2.96
CA VAL A 164 15.50 17.39 3.60
C VAL A 164 16.89 16.84 3.96
N GLY A 165 16.95 15.64 4.53
CA GLY A 165 18.18 14.98 4.93
C GLY A 165 19.15 14.75 3.76
N ILE A 166 18.65 14.25 2.63
CA ILE A 166 19.49 13.92 1.46
C ILE A 166 20.05 15.16 0.74
N GLN A 167 19.54 16.37 1.02
CA GLN A 167 20.13 17.62 0.51
C GLN A 167 21.42 18.00 1.26
N SER A 168 21.73 17.35 2.38
CA SER A 168 22.95 17.61 3.13
C SER A 168 24.19 17.27 2.31
N ARG A 169 25.21 18.13 2.35
CA ARG A 169 26.52 17.86 1.73
C ARG A 169 27.25 16.65 2.31
N ALA A 170 26.83 16.18 3.49
CA ALA A 170 27.40 15.00 4.14
C ALA A 170 26.73 13.68 3.69
N TYR A 171 25.62 13.76 2.95
CA TYR A 171 24.98 12.62 2.32
C TYR A 171 25.58 12.43 0.93
N THR A 172 26.45 11.43 0.77
CA THR A 172 27.24 11.17 -0.46
C THR A 172 27.12 9.73 -0.91
#